data_AF-A0A8T3SYW6-F1
#
_entry.id   AF-A0A8T3SYW6-F1
#
_cell.length_a   1.000
_cell.length_b   1.000
_cell.length_c   1.000
_cell.angle_alpha   90.00
_cell.angle_beta   90.00
_cell.angle_gamma   90.00
#
_symmetry.space_group_name_H-M   'P 1'
#
loop_
_entity.id
_entity.type
_entity.pdbx_description
1 polymer ?
#
loop_
_entity_poly.entity_id
_entity_poly.type
_entity_poly.pdbx_seq_one_letter_code
_entity_poly.pdbx_strand_id
1 'polypeptide(L)'
;VFAELRPDEWERGENDLLAPARRLRPELDDLFALVVAAGGEPRLTGSGPTIFSLGDDPDRAASVAQGLARGGVRATISRTRTSPTSIEYIDEESTT
;
A
#
# COMPACT_ATOMS: atom_id res chain seq x y z
N VAL A 1 -7.64 8.41 28.42
CA VAL A 1 -6.20 8.57 28.17
C VAL A 1 -5.92 7.87 26.85
N PHE A 2 -5.73 8.61 25.77
CA PHE A 2 -5.17 8.00 24.56
C PHE A 2 -3.69 7.74 24.87
N ALA A 3 -3.24 6.51 24.71
CA ALA A 3 -1.82 6.21 24.81
C ALA A 3 -1.14 6.98 23.66
N GLU A 4 -0.39 8.03 24.00
CA GLU A 4 0.50 8.68 23.03
C GLU A 4 1.57 7.66 22.65
N LEU A 5 1.46 7.10 21.45
CA LEU A 5 2.48 6.24 20.88
C LEU A 5 3.74 7.09 20.66
N ARG A 6 4.83 6.70 21.33
CA ARG A 6 6.13 7.37 21.18
C ARG A 6 6.82 6.84 19.93
N PRO A 7 7.61 7.67 19.22
CA PRO A 7 8.27 7.24 17.98
C PRO A 7 9.22 6.04 18.13
N ASP A 8 9.73 5.78 19.33
CA ASP A 8 10.54 4.60 19.70
C ASP A 8 9.70 3.35 19.97
N GLU A 9 8.38 3.49 20.13
CA GLU A 9 7.40 2.41 20.19
C GLU A 9 6.87 2.03 18.80
N TRP A 10 7.24 2.77 17.75
CA TRP A 10 7.07 2.28 16.38
C TRP A 10 8.08 1.18 16.13
N GLU A 11 7.61 -0.06 16.20
CA GLU A 11 8.36 -1.17 15.67
C GLU A 11 8.71 -0.88 14.20
N ARG A 12 10.00 -0.86 13.88
CA ARG A 12 10.51 -0.90 12.51
C ARG A 12 10.30 -2.28 11.87
N GLY A 13 9.40 -3.07 12.46
CA GLY A 13 9.22 -4.48 12.23
C GLY A 13 8.33 -4.77 11.04
N GLU A 14 8.39 -6.03 10.64
CA GLU A 14 7.43 -6.62 9.72
C GLU A 14 6.01 -6.48 10.28
N ASN A 15 5.01 -6.59 9.42
CA ASN A 15 3.62 -6.54 9.85
C ASN A 15 3.27 -7.80 10.67
N ASP A 16 3.08 -7.67 11.99
CA ASP A 16 2.69 -8.77 12.89
C ASP A 16 1.42 -9.52 12.47
N LEU A 17 0.53 -8.85 11.72
CA LEU A 17 -0.69 -9.45 11.20
C LEU A 17 -0.45 -10.31 9.95
N LEU A 18 0.75 -10.31 9.37
CA LEU A 18 1.06 -11.04 8.15
C LEU A 18 0.87 -12.54 8.32
N ALA A 19 1.43 -13.14 9.38
CA ALA A 19 1.31 -14.58 9.63
C ALA A 19 -0.15 -15.03 9.79
N PRO A 20 -0.98 -14.42 10.66
CA PRO A 20 -2.38 -14.78 10.75
C PRO A 20 -3.17 -14.47 9.47
N ALA A 21 -2.86 -13.39 8.75
CA ALA A 21 -3.51 -13.07 7.47
C ALA A 21 -3.26 -14.16 6.41
N ARG A 22 -2.01 -14.62 6.24
CA ARG A 22 -1.66 -15.70 5.31
C ARG A 22 -2.32 -17.03 5.69
N ARG A 23 -2.42 -17.33 6.98
CA ARG A 23 -3.14 -18.53 7.45
C ARG A 23 -4.63 -18.49 7.11
N LEU A 24 -5.27 -17.34 7.23
CA LEU A 24 -6.69 -17.17 6.90
C LEU A 24 -6.94 -17.05 5.41
N ARG A 25 -5.98 -16.50 4.65
CA ARG A 25 -6.07 -16.21 3.22
C ARG A 25 -4.78 -16.66 2.52
N PRO A 26 -4.63 -17.96 2.24
CA PRO A 26 -3.43 -18.49 1.57
C PRO A 26 -3.20 -17.88 0.18
N GLU A 27 -4.25 -17.38 -0.47
CA GLU A 27 -4.15 -16.70 -1.77
C GLU A 27 -3.28 -15.42 -1.72
N LEU A 28 -2.97 -14.90 -0.52
CA LEU A 28 -2.00 -13.83 -0.36
C LEU A 28 -0.62 -14.23 -0.88
N ASP A 29 -0.26 -15.51 -0.82
CA ASP A 29 1.04 -16.00 -1.30
C ASP A 29 1.15 -15.89 -2.82
N ASP A 30 0.05 -16.16 -3.54
CA ASP A 30 -0.02 -15.99 -4.99
C ASP A 30 0.09 -14.52 -5.39
N LEU A 31 -0.58 -13.64 -4.63
CA LEU A 31 -0.48 -12.19 -4.85
C LEU A 31 0.93 -11.66 -4.54
N PHE A 32 1.60 -12.18 -3.52
CA PHE A 32 2.98 -11.83 -3.21
C PHE A 32 3.92 -12.28 -4.33
N ALA A 33 3.74 -13.50 -4.83
CA ALA A 33 4.49 -14.00 -5.97
C ALA A 33 4.28 -13.14 -7.23
N LEU A 34 3.04 -12.68 -7.48
CA LEU A 34 2.72 -11.78 -8.58
C LEU A 34 3.47 -10.45 -8.48
N VAL A 35 3.53 -9.86 -7.27
CA VAL A 35 4.27 -8.61 -7.02
C VAL A 35 5.76 -8.78 -7.22
N VAL A 36 6.34 -9.89 -6.74
CA VAL A 36 7.75 -10.23 -6.96
C VAL A 36 8.04 -10.41 -8.45
N ALA A 37 7.18 -11.13 -9.17
CA ALA A 37 7.31 -11.32 -10.61
C ALA A 37 7.20 -10.01 -11.41
N ALA A 38 6.43 -9.04 -10.91
CA ALA A 38 6.34 -7.70 -11.47
C ALA A 38 7.54 -6.80 -11.12
N GLY A 39 8.46 -7.25 -10.25
CA GLY A 39 9.66 -6.52 -9.84
C GLY A 39 9.50 -5.64 -8.58
N GLY A 40 8.38 -5.82 -7.86
CA GLY A 40 8.10 -5.15 -6.58
C GLY A 40 8.53 -6.00 -5.37
N GLU A 41 8.64 -5.35 -4.22
CA GLU A 41 8.81 -6.01 -2.92
C GLU A 41 7.45 -6.01 -2.20
N PRO A 42 6.77 -7.16 -2.06
CA PRO A 42 5.43 -7.19 -1.48
C PRO A 42 5.45 -6.97 0.03
N ARG A 43 4.59 -6.06 0.50
CA ARG A 43 4.31 -5.85 1.92
C ARG A 43 2.80 -5.76 2.13
N LEU A 44 2.29 -6.37 3.20
CA LEU A 44 0.88 -6.27 3.57
C LEU A 44 0.66 -5.04 4.45
N THR A 45 -0.37 -4.22 4.17
CA THR A 45 -0.77 -3.14 5.08
C THR A 45 -1.84 -3.62 6.05
N GLY A 46 -1.61 -3.46 7.35
CA GLY A 46 -2.54 -3.90 8.40
C GLY A 46 -2.95 -5.36 8.25
N SER A 47 -4.23 -5.68 8.37
CA SER A 47 -4.77 -7.03 8.15
C SER A 47 -4.98 -7.40 6.68
N GLY A 48 -4.59 -6.56 5.72
CA GLY A 48 -4.92 -6.69 4.30
C GLY A 48 -6.28 -6.07 3.93
N PRO A 49 -6.77 -6.24 2.69
CA PRO A 49 -6.19 -7.05 1.60
C PRO A 49 -5.15 -6.30 0.76
N THR A 50 -4.85 -5.04 1.09
CA THR A 50 -3.95 -4.22 0.27
C THR A 50 -2.50 -4.68 0.43
N ILE A 51 -1.85 -4.93 -0.70
CA ILE A 51 -0.41 -5.18 -0.80
C ILE A 51 0.22 -3.94 -1.42
N PHE A 52 1.36 -3.53 -0.88
CA PHE A 52 2.11 -2.39 -1.38
C PHE A 52 3.58 -2.74 -1.59
N SER A 53 4.22 -1.97 -2.48
CA SER A 53 5.66 -1.92 -2.65
C SER A 53 6.08 -0.45 -2.56
N LEU A 54 7.24 -0.19 -1.96
CA LEU A 54 7.81 1.15 -1.87
C LEU A 54 9.05 1.24 -2.76
N GLY A 55 9.23 2.40 -3.37
CA GLY A 55 10.39 2.73 -4.19
C GLY A 55 10.43 4.24 -4.43
N ASP A 56 11.60 4.72 -4.84
CA ASP A 56 11.88 6.11 -5.17
C ASP A 56 11.97 6.36 -6.69
N ASP A 57 11.94 5.29 -7.49
CA ASP A 57 11.93 5.33 -8.95
C ASP A 57 10.48 5.26 -9.51
N PRO A 58 9.96 6.36 -10.10
CA PRO A 58 8.61 6.39 -10.66
C PRO A 58 8.45 5.50 -11.90
N ASP A 59 9.48 5.30 -12.71
CA ASP A 59 9.42 4.47 -13.92
C ASP A 59 9.34 2.99 -13.52
N ARG A 60 10.12 2.60 -12.50
CA ARG A 60 10.00 1.27 -11.89
C ARG A 60 8.61 1.05 -11.30
N ALA A 61 8.06 2.03 -10.56
CA ALA A 61 6.71 1.93 -10.01
C ALA A 61 5.64 1.75 -11.11
N ALA A 62 5.77 2.47 -12.23
CA ALA A 62 4.89 2.32 -13.38
C ALA A 62 5.01 0.93 -14.03
N SER A 63 6.23 0.42 -14.20
CA SER A 63 6.47 -0.93 -14.74
C SER A 63 5.84 -2.02 -13.86
N VAL A 64 6.00 -1.93 -12.52
CA VAL A 64 5.37 -2.86 -11.58
C VAL A 64 3.85 -2.81 -11.70
N ALA A 65 3.25 -1.60 -11.70
CA ALA A 65 1.80 -1.44 -11.81
C ALA A 65 1.25 -2.01 -13.13
N GLN A 66 1.96 -1.83 -14.26
CA GLN A 66 1.59 -2.43 -15.54
C GLN A 66 1.72 -3.96 -15.53
N GLY A 67 2.75 -4.50 -14.89
CA GLY A 67 2.92 -5.95 -14.70
C GLY A 67 1.75 -6.56 -13.92
N LEU A 68 1.38 -5.91 -12.82
CA LEU A 68 0.24 -6.30 -11.97
C LEU A 68 -1.10 -6.21 -12.72
N ALA A 69 -1.35 -5.13 -13.47
CA ALA A 69 -2.56 -4.99 -14.28
C ALA A 69 -2.69 -6.10 -15.33
N ARG A 70 -1.59 -6.49 -16.00
CA ARG A 70 -1.56 -7.64 -16.92
C ARG A 70 -1.81 -8.97 -16.20
N GLY A 71 -1.43 -9.06 -14.94
CA GLY A 71 -1.74 -10.18 -14.05
C GLY A 71 -3.19 -10.21 -13.53
N GLY A 72 -4.05 -9.28 -13.96
CA GLY A 72 -5.46 -9.26 -13.61
C GLY A 72 -5.78 -8.61 -12.26
N VAL A 73 -4.83 -7.94 -11.62
CA VAL A 73 -5.06 -7.23 -10.35
C VAL A 73 -5.15 -5.72 -10.55
N ARG A 74 -5.97 -5.07 -9.73
CA ARG A 74 -6.04 -3.60 -9.70
C ARG A 74 -4.82 -3.05 -8.97
N ALA A 75 -4.04 -2.21 -9.66
CA ALA A 75 -2.92 -1.49 -9.08
C ALA A 75 -3.18 0.03 -9.10
N THR A 76 -2.75 0.72 -8.04
CA THR A 76 -2.77 2.18 -7.95
C THR A 76 -1.36 2.64 -7.57
N ILE A 77 -0.87 3.68 -8.24
CA ILE A 77 0.39 4.32 -7.88
C ILE A 77 0.06 5.54 -7.01
N SER A 78 0.66 5.59 -5.82
CA SER A 78 0.59 6.74 -4.92
C SER A 78 1.99 7.29 -4.67
N ARG A 79 2.05 8.53 -4.18
CA ARG A 79 3.30 9.17 -3.73
C ARG A 79 3.15 9.52 -2.27
N THR A 80 4.23 9.34 -1.50
CA THR A 80 4.29 9.78 -0.12
C THR A 80 4.07 11.29 -0.07
N ARG A 81 3.07 11.72 0.68
CA ARG A 81 2.82 13.14 0.88
C ARG A 81 3.90 13.71 1.80
N THR A 82 4.53 14.81 1.39
CA THR A 82 5.57 15.49 2.16
C THR A 82 5.06 16.70 2.94
N SER A 83 3.79 17.07 2.75
CA SER A 83 3.08 18.13 3.48
C SER A 83 2.03 17.55 4.44
N PRO A 84 1.60 18.30 5.47
CA PRO A 84 0.45 17.96 6.31
C PRO A 84 -0.87 17.93 5.53
N THR A 85 -1.93 17.39 6.15
CA THR A 85 -3.27 17.41 5.54
C THR A 85 -3.81 18.82 5.59
N SER A 86 -4.24 19.33 4.45
CA SER A 86 -4.97 20.60 4.32
C SER A 86 -6.43 20.35 3.98
N ILE A 87 -7.29 21.30 4.33
CA ILE A 87 -8.67 21.36 3.87
C ILE A 87 -8.68 22.28 2.66
N GLU A 88 -9.12 21.76 1.51
CA GLU A 88 -9.35 22.55 0.30
C GLU A 88 -10.85 22.85 0.20
N TYR A 89 -11.19 24.12 0.03
CA TYR A 89 -12.57 24.53 -0.27
C TYR A 89 -12.84 24.21 -1.73
N ILE A 90 -13.88 23.42 -1.99
CA ILE A 90 -14.39 23.14 -3.33
C ILE A 90 -15.64 24.01 -3.51
N ASP A 91 -15.60 24.94 -4.45
CA ASP A 91 -16.75 25.78 -4.79
C ASP A 91 -17.76 24.91 -5.54
N GLU A 92 -18.94 24.69 -4.95
CA GLU A 92 -20.04 24.00 -5.62
C GLU A 92 -20.66 25.00 -6.61
N GLU A 93 -20.13 25.10 -7.83
CA GLU A 93 -20.80 25.85 -8.89
C GLU A 93 -22.23 25.33 -9.02
N SER A 94 -23.17 26.23 -8.75
CA SER A 94 -24.60 25.97 -8.71
C SER A 94 -25.04 25.39 -10.04
N THR A 95 -25.35 24.10 -10.04
CA THR A 95 -25.96 23.43 -11.20
C THR A 95 -27.29 24.12 -11.48
N THR A 96 -27.31 25.00 -12.49
CA THR A 96 -28.51 25.64 -13.03
C THR A 96 -28.97 24.84 -14.24
#